data_AF-A0A3N4KPT2-F1
#
_entry.id   AF-A0A3N4KPT2-F1
#
_cell.length_a   1.000
_cell.length_b   1.000
_cell.length_c   1.000
_cell.angle_alpha   90.00
_cell.angle_beta   90.00
_cell.angle_gamma   90.00
#
_symmetry.space_group_name_H-M   'P 1'
#
loop_
_entity.id
_entity.type
_entity.pdbx_description
1 polymer ?
#
loop_
_entity_poly.entity_id
_entity_poly.type
_entity_poly.pdbx_seq_one_letter_code
_entity_poly.pdbx_strand_id
1 'polypeptide(L)'
;MNSDPSLAMFRRFGKIRIRSLLYKQDHLAELERRLYVLDLKEDDQVNLSSRRFDNNAERKEIMAEIDIALKDYDKALFNCSKIFGFPAASAKNIEQLSQWIDDSQPLEAEEQRFLEDRSDVITLREDLLERGTQLKLAGFLAKKVSFKTRSFRTFDRPYSRFFVVIVFYLR
;
A
#
# COMPACT_ATOMS: atom_id res chain seq x y z
N MET A 1 -23.12 10.61 -8.93
CA MET A 1 -21.71 11.02 -8.76
C MET A 1 -20.92 10.45 -9.92
N ASN A 2 -20.37 11.30 -10.78
CA ASN A 2 -19.29 10.87 -11.65
C ASN A 2 -18.15 10.41 -10.74
N SER A 3 -17.57 9.25 -11.01
CA SER A 3 -16.40 8.74 -10.29
C SER A 3 -15.23 9.69 -10.51
N ASP A 4 -15.17 10.80 -9.78
CA ASP A 4 -14.07 11.74 -9.86
C ASP A 4 -12.80 11.01 -9.38
N PRO A 5 -11.82 10.77 -10.27
CA PRO A 5 -10.57 10.10 -9.92
C PRO A 5 -9.83 10.82 -8.78
N SER A 6 -10.11 12.11 -8.59
CA SER A 6 -9.58 12.92 -7.51
C SER A 6 -9.98 12.44 -6.10
N LEU A 7 -11.03 11.60 -6.00
CA LEU A 7 -11.53 10.98 -4.77
C LEU A 7 -10.95 9.58 -4.51
N ALA A 8 -10.13 9.04 -5.42
CA ALA A 8 -9.41 7.77 -5.22
C ALA A 8 -8.22 7.98 -4.27
N MET A 9 -8.53 8.18 -2.99
CA MET A 9 -7.57 8.51 -1.93
C MET A 9 -7.30 7.33 -1.02
N PHE A 10 -6.04 7.10 -0.70
CA PHE A 10 -5.60 5.99 0.14
C PHE A 10 -4.42 6.41 1.02
N ARG A 11 -4.20 5.66 2.10
CA ARG A 11 -2.95 5.80 2.86
C ARG A 11 -1.79 5.20 2.10
N ARG A 12 -0.67 5.93 2.04
CA ARG A 12 0.60 5.42 1.53
C ARG A 12 1.34 4.55 2.55
N PHE A 13 1.00 4.64 3.84
CA PHE A 13 1.64 3.90 4.94
C PHE A 13 3.14 4.20 5.06
N GLY A 14 3.54 5.47 4.95
CA GLY A 14 4.94 5.87 4.80
C GLY A 14 5.84 5.41 5.95
N LYS A 15 5.40 5.62 7.20
CA LYS A 15 6.19 5.27 8.39
C LYS A 15 6.51 3.78 8.48
N ILE A 16 5.51 2.92 8.28
CA ILE A 16 5.70 1.47 8.40
C ILE A 16 6.48 0.90 7.21
N ARG A 17 6.32 1.46 6.01
CA ARG A 17 7.13 1.11 4.83
C ARG A 17 8.61 1.40 5.05
N ILE A 18 8.95 2.60 5.53
CA ILE A 18 10.33 2.98 5.83
C ILE A 18 10.91 2.04 6.90
N ARG A 19 10.18 1.77 7.98
CA ARG A 19 10.63 0.82 9.01
C ARG A 19 10.86 -0.58 8.45
N SER A 20 9.97 -1.05 7.59
CA SER A 20 10.13 -2.35 6.93
C SER A 20 11.37 -2.41 6.04
N LEU A 21 11.68 -1.33 5.31
CA LEU A 21 12.91 -1.23 4.51
C LEU A 21 14.16 -1.24 5.38
N LEU A 22 14.19 -0.45 6.46
CA LEU A 22 15.32 -0.40 7.38
C LEU A 22 15.60 -1.77 8.00
N TYR A 23 14.56 -2.52 8.35
CA TYR A 23 14.71 -3.88 8.87
C TYR A 23 15.35 -4.83 7.86
N LYS A 24 14.93 -4.77 6.59
CA LYS A 24 15.52 -5.58 5.50
C LYS A 24 16.98 -5.19 5.21
N GLN A 25 17.28 -3.89 5.26
CA GLN A 25 18.63 -3.38 5.09
C GLN A 25 19.57 -3.87 6.20
N ASP A 26 19.11 -3.87 7.44
CA ASP A 26 19.91 -4.36 8.58
C ASP A 26 20.18 -5.87 8.47
N HIS A 27 19.18 -6.67 8.08
CA HIS A 27 19.36 -8.10 7.81
C HIS A 27 20.40 -8.35 6.70
N LEU A 28 20.36 -7.58 5.61
CA LEU A 28 21.39 -7.65 4.56
C LEU A 28 22.78 -7.29 5.08
N ALA A 29 22.90 -6.25 5.91
CA ALA A 29 24.18 -5.85 6.52
C ALA A 29 24.71 -6.92 7.48
N GLU A 30 23.84 -7.66 8.16
CA GLU A 30 24.24 -8.82 8.96
C GLU A 30 24.81 -9.94 8.10
N LEU A 31 24.15 -10.29 6.99
CA LEU A 31 24.61 -11.32 6.07
C LEU A 31 25.94 -10.95 5.40
N GLU A 32 26.07 -9.69 4.98
CA GLU A 32 27.32 -9.15 4.43
C GLU A 32 28.47 -9.29 5.43
N ARG A 33 28.24 -8.94 6.69
CA ARG A 33 29.25 -9.08 7.75
C ARG A 33 29.63 -10.54 7.99
N ARG A 34 28.65 -11.45 8.02
CA ARG A 34 28.90 -12.89 8.19
C ARG A 34 29.72 -13.45 7.02
N LEU A 35 29.37 -13.08 5.79
CA LEU A 35 30.14 -13.43 4.59
C LEU A 35 31.58 -12.92 4.68
N TYR A 36 31.75 -11.64 5.01
CA TYR A 36 33.08 -11.03 5.17
C TYR A 36 33.96 -11.77 6.18
N VAL A 37 33.39 -12.21 7.31
CA VAL A 37 34.12 -13.00 8.31
C VAL A 37 34.56 -14.36 7.76
N LEU A 38 33.76 -15.02 6.92
CA LEU A 38 34.15 -16.27 6.27
C LEU A 38 35.25 -16.05 5.23
N ASP A 39 35.19 -14.95 4.49
CA ASP A 39 36.20 -14.61 3.49
C ASP A 39 37.54 -14.27 4.13
N LEU A 40 37.54 -13.60 5.30
CA LEU A 40 38.76 -13.33 6.07
C LEU A 40 39.43 -14.59 6.63
N LYS A 41 38.67 -15.66 6.85
CA LYS A 41 39.17 -16.94 7.40
C LYS A 41 39.61 -17.92 6.31
N GLU A 42 39.47 -17.56 5.03
CA GLU A 42 39.80 -18.44 3.92
C GLU A 42 41.27 -18.36 3.57
N ASP A 43 41.97 -19.48 3.71
CA ASP A 43 43.39 -19.59 3.39
C ASP A 43 43.63 -19.91 1.90
N ASP A 44 42.65 -20.53 1.22
CA ASP A 44 42.77 -20.91 -0.19
C ASP A 44 42.13 -19.86 -1.11
N GLN A 45 42.97 -19.10 -1.83
CA GLN A 45 42.49 -18.09 -2.78
C GLN A 45 41.66 -18.67 -3.93
N VAL A 46 41.79 -19.96 -4.26
CA VAL A 46 40.97 -20.61 -5.29
C VAL A 46 39.50 -20.66 -4.85
N ASN A 47 39.24 -20.84 -3.55
CA ASN A 47 37.87 -20.84 -3.01
C ASN A 47 37.21 -19.47 -3.13
N LEU A 48 37.95 -18.38 -2.92
CA LEU A 48 37.42 -17.00 -3.06
C LEU A 48 37.23 -16.57 -4.51
N SER A 49 38.05 -17.08 -5.42
CA SER A 49 38.10 -16.64 -6.82
C SER A 49 37.23 -17.47 -7.77
N SER A 50 36.77 -18.66 -7.37
CA SER A 50 35.93 -19.52 -8.19
C SER A 50 34.83 -20.20 -7.40
N ARG A 51 33.58 -19.79 -7.64
CA ARG A 51 32.38 -20.47 -7.12
C ARG A 51 32.35 -21.98 -7.43
N ARG A 52 32.93 -22.40 -8.55
CA ARG A 52 32.95 -23.83 -8.97
C ARG A 52 33.91 -24.66 -8.10
N PHE A 53 34.99 -24.05 -7.63
CA PHE A 53 36.01 -24.70 -6.81
C PHE A 53 35.85 -24.39 -5.32
N ASP A 54 35.07 -23.37 -4.98
CA ASP A 54 34.70 -23.05 -3.60
C ASP A 54 34.06 -24.26 -2.94
N ASN A 55 34.71 -24.80 -1.91
CA ASN A 55 34.20 -25.92 -1.13
C ASN A 55 33.57 -25.49 0.21
N ASN A 56 33.50 -24.18 0.48
CA ASN A 56 32.91 -23.66 1.71
C ASN A 56 31.36 -23.71 1.62
N ALA A 57 30.76 -24.69 2.28
CA ALA A 57 29.30 -24.87 2.30
C ALA A 57 28.59 -23.68 2.97
N GLU A 58 29.14 -23.15 4.06
CA GLU A 58 28.56 -22.02 4.79
C GLU A 58 28.55 -20.74 3.94
N ARG A 59 29.63 -20.48 3.21
CA ARG A 59 29.70 -19.34 2.26
C ARG A 59 28.61 -19.47 1.19
N LYS A 60 28.41 -20.66 0.62
CA LYS A 60 27.37 -20.92 -0.38
C LYS A 60 25.96 -20.71 0.18
N GLU A 61 25.72 -21.13 1.42
CA GLU A 61 24.45 -20.92 2.11
C GLU A 61 24.17 -19.44 2.34
N ILE A 62 25.15 -18.68 2.86
CA ILE A 62 25.02 -17.24 3.06
C ILE A 62 24.78 -16.52 1.73
N MET A 63 25.48 -16.90 0.66
CA MET A 63 25.26 -16.32 -0.67
C MET A 63 23.85 -16.59 -1.21
N ALA A 64 23.28 -17.77 -0.92
CA ALA A 64 21.88 -18.07 -1.28
C ALA A 64 20.90 -17.24 -0.45
N GLU A 65 21.17 -17.06 0.85
CA GLU A 65 20.36 -16.20 1.72
C GLU A 65 20.39 -14.73 1.27
N ILE A 66 21.57 -14.22 0.90
CA ILE A 66 21.75 -12.87 0.35
C ILE A 66 20.95 -12.68 -0.94
N ASP A 67 20.97 -13.64 -1.86
CA ASP A 67 20.20 -13.54 -3.12
C ASP A 67 18.69 -13.41 -2.86
N ILE A 68 18.16 -14.14 -1.87
CA ILE A 68 16.75 -14.04 -1.47
C ILE A 68 16.47 -12.69 -0.80
N ALA A 69 17.32 -12.28 0.15
CA ALA A 69 17.15 -11.04 0.90
C ALA A 69 17.25 -9.80 0.00
N LEU A 70 18.18 -9.78 -0.96
CA LEU A 70 18.32 -8.70 -1.95
C LEU A 70 17.08 -8.57 -2.81
N LYS A 71 16.56 -9.69 -3.35
CA LYS A 71 15.32 -9.66 -4.17
C LYS A 71 14.14 -9.06 -3.41
N ASP A 72 13.99 -9.41 -2.14
CA ASP A 72 12.90 -8.88 -1.31
C ASP A 72 13.12 -7.41 -0.95
N TYR A 73 14.35 -7.02 -0.61
CA TYR A 73 14.73 -5.64 -0.35
C TYR A 73 14.52 -4.73 -1.57
N ASP A 74 15.05 -5.11 -2.74
CA ASP A 74 14.96 -4.34 -3.98
C ASP A 74 13.50 -4.15 -4.41
N LYS A 75 12.70 -5.23 -4.33
CA LYS A 75 11.28 -5.19 -4.60
C LYS A 75 10.57 -4.23 -3.64
N ALA A 76 10.87 -4.30 -2.36
CA ALA A 76 10.29 -3.40 -1.36
C ALA A 76 10.68 -1.95 -1.64
N LEU A 77 11.95 -1.69 -1.97
CA LEU A 77 12.48 -0.35 -2.22
C LEU A 77 11.84 0.28 -3.46
N PHE A 78 11.76 -0.47 -4.56
CA PHE A 78 11.12 -0.03 -5.79
C PHE A 78 9.63 0.26 -5.60
N ASN A 79 8.92 -0.60 -4.87
CA ASN A 79 7.51 -0.38 -4.55
C ASN A 79 7.32 0.86 -3.66
N CYS A 80 8.19 1.06 -2.67
CA CYS A 80 8.14 2.25 -1.83
C CYS A 80 8.41 3.51 -2.67
N SER A 81 9.44 3.52 -3.52
CA SER A 81 9.74 4.65 -4.41
C SER A 81 8.54 5.05 -5.26
N LYS A 82 7.86 4.08 -5.89
CA LYS A 82 6.61 4.32 -6.63
C LYS A 82 5.54 4.94 -5.75
N ILE A 83 5.34 4.40 -4.56
CA ILE A 83 4.29 4.85 -3.64
C ILE A 83 4.56 6.28 -3.12
N PHE A 84 5.80 6.59 -2.81
CA PHE A 84 6.21 7.93 -2.39
C PHE A 84 6.16 8.95 -3.54
N GLY A 85 6.18 8.49 -4.79
CA GLY A 85 5.99 9.33 -5.98
C GLY A 85 4.54 9.76 -6.25
N PHE A 86 3.55 9.16 -5.57
CA PHE A 86 2.16 9.63 -5.68
C PHE A 86 1.99 11.00 -5.02
N PRO A 87 1.18 11.89 -5.61
CA PRO A 87 0.91 13.20 -5.04
C PRO A 87 0.14 13.05 -3.73
N ALA A 88 0.44 13.93 -2.77
CA ALA A 88 -0.40 14.08 -1.60
C ALA A 88 -1.82 14.50 -2.01
N ALA A 89 -2.82 14.00 -1.30
CA ALA A 89 -4.20 14.40 -1.54
C ALA A 89 -4.41 15.88 -1.19
N SER A 90 -5.20 16.58 -2.00
CA SER A 90 -5.53 17.97 -1.74
C SER A 90 -6.48 18.08 -0.53
N ALA A 91 -6.36 19.15 0.27
CA ALA A 91 -7.25 19.38 1.40
C ALA A 91 -8.73 19.40 0.98
N LYS A 92 -9.01 20.04 -0.17
CA LYS A 92 -10.35 20.08 -0.76
C LYS A 92 -10.90 18.69 -1.07
N ASN A 93 -10.10 17.80 -1.66
CA ASN A 93 -10.55 16.45 -2.00
C ASN A 93 -10.80 15.63 -0.72
N ILE A 94 -9.94 15.79 0.28
CA ILE A 94 -10.11 15.14 1.59
C ILE A 94 -11.44 15.59 2.23
N GLU A 95 -11.74 16.89 2.23
CA GLU A 95 -12.99 17.43 2.76
C GLU A 95 -14.20 16.92 1.98
N GLN A 96 -14.13 16.90 0.65
CA GLN A 96 -15.20 16.36 -0.20
C GLN A 96 -15.46 14.87 0.06
N LEU A 97 -14.40 14.06 0.22
CA LEU A 97 -14.55 12.65 0.56
C LEU A 97 -15.09 12.47 1.99
N SER A 98 -14.62 13.27 2.94
CA SER A 98 -15.10 13.21 4.33
C SER A 98 -16.59 13.50 4.41
N GLN A 99 -17.05 14.58 3.75
CA GLN A 99 -18.47 14.91 3.67
C GLN A 99 -19.29 13.78 3.04
N TRP A 100 -18.80 13.21 1.93
CA TRP A 100 -19.50 12.08 1.31
C TRP A 100 -19.55 10.84 2.20
N ILE A 101 -18.48 10.55 2.94
CA ILE A 101 -18.44 9.47 3.92
C ILE A 101 -19.44 9.74 5.05
N ASP A 102 -19.54 10.97 5.54
CA ASP A 102 -20.48 11.35 6.59
C ASP A 102 -21.93 11.23 6.12
N ASP A 103 -22.22 11.61 4.86
CA ASP A 103 -23.55 11.56 4.29
C ASP A 103 -24.00 10.13 3.95
N SER A 104 -23.08 9.31 3.40
CA SER A 104 -23.40 7.95 2.92
C SER A 104 -23.08 6.85 3.93
N GLN A 105 -22.36 7.18 5.01
CA GLN A 105 -21.89 6.29 6.07
C GLN A 105 -21.27 4.97 5.56
N PRO A 106 -20.46 4.93 4.49
CA PRO A 106 -20.06 3.69 3.82
C PRO A 106 -19.00 2.91 4.61
N LEU A 107 -18.36 3.56 5.59
CA LEU A 107 -17.30 3.04 6.44
C LEU A 107 -17.67 3.20 7.91
N GLU A 108 -17.14 2.35 8.79
CA GLU A 108 -17.24 2.56 10.23
C GLU A 108 -16.31 3.70 10.69
N ALA A 109 -16.63 4.40 11.78
CA ALA A 109 -15.88 5.58 12.22
C ALA A 109 -14.37 5.32 12.37
N GLU A 110 -13.99 4.14 12.88
CA GLU A 110 -12.59 3.75 13.03
C GLU A 110 -11.89 3.55 11.67
N GLU A 111 -12.61 3.06 10.66
CA GLU A 111 -12.08 2.90 9.29
C GLU A 111 -11.84 4.27 8.63
N GLN A 112 -12.57 5.32 9.02
CA GLN A 112 -12.50 6.66 8.43
C GLN A 112 -11.31 7.49 8.92
N ARG A 113 -10.76 7.15 10.10
CA ARG A 113 -9.63 7.87 10.72
C ARG A 113 -8.39 8.00 9.83
N PHE A 114 -8.29 7.19 8.78
CA PHE A 114 -7.22 7.27 7.81
C PHE A 114 -7.08 8.65 7.16
N LEU A 115 -8.18 9.44 7.11
CA LEU A 115 -8.20 10.80 6.58
C LEU A 115 -7.65 11.86 7.57
N GLU A 116 -7.48 11.52 8.85
CA GLU A 116 -6.94 12.41 9.86
C GLU A 116 -5.45 12.72 9.61
N ASP A 117 -4.66 11.70 9.23
CA ASP A 117 -3.25 11.86 8.86
C ASP A 117 -3.13 12.29 7.40
N ARG A 118 -3.46 13.56 7.11
CA ARG A 118 -3.40 14.16 5.77
C ARG A 118 -2.04 14.00 5.09
N SER A 119 -0.96 13.88 5.87
CA SER A 119 0.41 13.71 5.35
C SER A 119 0.67 12.30 4.79
N ASP A 120 -0.15 11.32 5.16
CA ASP A 120 -0.06 9.93 4.74
C ASP A 120 -1.12 9.58 3.68
N VAL A 121 -1.99 10.53 3.30
CA VAL A 121 -3.03 10.33 2.26
C VAL A 121 -2.49 10.78 0.90
N ILE A 122 -2.60 9.88 -0.08
CA ILE A 122 -2.24 10.12 -1.48
C ILE A 122 -3.45 9.98 -2.39
N THR A 123 -3.41 10.66 -3.53
CA THR A 123 -4.39 10.48 -4.61
C THR A 123 -3.79 9.58 -5.68
N LEU A 124 -4.51 8.51 -6.05
CA LEU A 124 -4.12 7.70 -7.21
C LEU A 124 -4.32 8.55 -8.46
N ARG A 125 -3.25 8.76 -9.23
CA ARG A 125 -3.35 9.52 -10.46
C ARG A 125 -4.15 8.73 -11.50
N GLU A 126 -4.96 9.44 -12.28
CA GLU A 126 -5.82 8.85 -13.32
C GLU A 126 -5.02 8.17 -14.44
N ASP A 127 -3.83 8.69 -14.77
CA ASP A 127 -2.89 8.12 -15.74
C ASP A 127 -2.25 6.80 -15.29
N LEU A 128 -2.31 6.49 -14.00
CA LEU A 128 -1.75 5.28 -13.39
C LEU A 128 -2.83 4.25 -13.04
N LEU A 129 -4.10 4.61 -13.17
CA LEU A 129 -5.23 3.72 -12.94
C LEU A 129 -5.64 3.08 -14.27
N GLU A 130 -5.25 1.83 -14.51
CA GLU A 130 -5.87 1.04 -15.57
C GLU A 130 -7.39 1.09 -15.43
N ARG A 131 -8.13 1.30 -16.54
CA ARG A 131 -9.61 1.41 -16.53
C ARG A 131 -10.29 0.29 -15.73
N GLY A 132 -9.72 -0.91 -15.72
CA GLY A 132 -10.21 -2.04 -14.94
C GLY A 132 -10.18 -1.83 -13.42
N THR A 133 -9.20 -1.09 -12.90
CA THR A 133 -9.07 -0.75 -11.48
C THR A 133 -10.10 0.29 -11.07
N GLN A 134 -10.36 1.29 -11.92
CA GLN A 134 -11.42 2.29 -11.70
C GLN A 134 -12.81 1.63 -11.59
N LEU A 135 -13.12 0.70 -12.51
CA LEU A 135 -14.38 -0.06 -12.50
C LEU A 135 -14.53 -0.93 -11.24
N LYS A 136 -13.46 -1.57 -10.78
CA LYS A 136 -13.46 -2.37 -9.54
C LYS A 136 -13.68 -1.51 -8.29
N LEU A 137 -13.02 -0.34 -8.22
CA LEU A 137 -13.21 0.61 -7.11
C LEU A 137 -14.64 1.14 -7.07
N ALA A 138 -15.18 1.58 -8.21
CA ALA A 138 -16.56 2.05 -8.32
C ALA A 138 -17.57 0.96 -7.92
N GLY A 139 -17.37 -0.28 -8.40
CA GLY A 139 -18.21 -1.43 -8.04
C GLY A 139 -18.16 -1.79 -6.55
N PHE A 140 -16.98 -1.69 -5.93
CA PHE A 140 -16.82 -1.95 -4.49
C PHE A 140 -17.56 -0.92 -3.64
N LEU A 141 -17.41 0.38 -3.95
CA LEU A 141 -18.08 1.46 -3.25
C LEU A 141 -19.62 1.34 -3.38
N ALA A 142 -20.12 1.07 -4.58
CA ALA A 142 -21.55 0.86 -4.81
C ALA A 142 -22.13 -0.31 -3.98
N LYS A 143 -21.37 -1.39 -3.83
CA LYS A 143 -21.78 -2.56 -3.03
C LYS A 143 -21.83 -2.26 -1.54
N LYS A 144 -20.83 -1.55 -0.98
CA LYS A 144 -20.83 -1.17 0.46
C LYS A 144 -22.01 -0.27 0.81
N VAL A 145 -22.33 0.72 -0.03
CA VAL A 145 -23.50 1.62 0.17
C VAL A 145 -24.82 0.83 0.14
N SER A 146 -24.96 -0.12 -0.80
CA SER A 146 -26.15 -0.98 -0.92
C SER A 146 -26.33 -1.93 0.28
N PHE A 147 -25.24 -2.44 0.84
CA PHE A 147 -25.29 -3.31 2.02
C PHE A 147 -25.76 -2.57 3.28
N LYS A 148 -25.25 -1.35 3.53
CA LYS A 148 -25.62 -0.60 4.75
C LYS A 148 -27.06 -0.06 4.69
N THR A 149 -27.52 0.39 3.52
CA THR A 149 -28.92 0.79 3.32
C THR A 149 -29.91 -0.37 3.51
N ARG A 150 -29.49 -1.62 3.27
CA ARG A 150 -30.31 -2.82 3.52
C ARG A 150 -30.34 -3.25 5.00
N SER A 151 -29.32 -2.88 5.78
CA SER A 151 -29.22 -3.18 7.21
C SER A 151 -29.95 -2.17 8.11
N PHE A 152 -30.23 -0.96 7.63
CA PHE A 152 -30.98 0.09 8.36
C PHE A 152 -32.48 0.11 8.03
N ARG A 153 -33.15 -1.06 8.09
CA ARG A 153 -34.62 -1.12 8.17
C ARG A 153 -35.03 -1.62 9.54
N THR A 154 -34.91 -0.75 10.54
CA THR A 154 -35.73 -0.67 11.78
C THR A 154 -35.02 0.26 12.76
N PHE A 155 -35.16 1.56 12.59
CA PHE A 155 -35.20 2.45 13.75
C PHE A 155 -35.93 3.73 13.37
N ASP A 156 -37.12 3.89 13.93
CA ASP A 156 -37.95 5.08 13.86
C ASP A 156 -37.17 6.29 14.39
N ARG A 157 -36.98 7.30 13.55
CA ARG A 157 -36.88 8.69 14.00
C ARG A 157 -37.71 9.59 13.07
N PRO A 158 -38.67 10.34 13.61
CA PRO A 158 -39.42 11.31 12.84
C PRO A 158 -38.57 12.59 12.67
N TYR A 159 -38.81 13.28 11.55
CA TYR A 159 -38.22 14.57 11.16
C TYR A 159 -36.79 14.55 10.57
N SER A 160 -36.70 14.32 9.26
CA SER A 160 -36.33 15.38 8.32
C SER A 160 -36.33 14.86 6.88
N ARG A 161 -36.98 15.63 6.01
CA ARG A 161 -37.10 15.42 4.57
C ARG A 161 -35.72 15.40 3.90
N PHE A 162 -35.25 14.26 3.43
CA PHE A 162 -34.34 14.23 2.28
C PHE A 162 -34.73 13.08 1.35
N PHE A 163 -35.17 13.48 0.16
CA PHE A 163 -35.50 12.60 -0.94
C PHE A 163 -34.31 11.69 -1.25
N VAL A 164 -34.54 10.38 -1.23
CA VAL A 164 -33.66 9.39 -1.84
C VAL A 164 -33.78 9.56 -3.36
N VAL A 165 -32.92 10.39 -3.94
CA VAL A 165 -32.81 10.54 -5.39
C VAL A 165 -31.75 9.55 -5.88
N ILE A 166 -32.19 8.34 -6.22
CA ILE A 166 -31.42 7.42 -7.06
C ILE A 166 -31.60 7.90 -8.49
N VAL A 167 -30.58 8.54 -9.07
CA VAL A 167 -30.55 8.85 -10.49
C VAL A 167 -29.38 8.12 -11.13
N PHE A 168 -29.71 7.00 -11.79
CA PHE A 168 -28.93 6.42 -12.87
C PHE A 168 -29.21 7.25 -14.13
N TYR A 169 -28.19 7.74 -14.82
CA TYR A 169 -28.31 8.10 -16.23
C TYR A 169 -27.32 7.30 -17.05
N LEU A 170 -27.88 6.37 -17.82
CA LEU A 170 -27.34 5.89 -19.09
C LEU A 170 -27.88 6.81 -20.18
N ARG A 171 -27.01 7.61 -20.81
CA ARG A 171 -27.03 7.84 -22.26
C ARG A 171 -25.72 8.43 -22.73
#